data_AF-A0A3R9LFC4-F1
#
_entry.id   AF-A0A3R9LFC4-F1
#
_cell.length_a   1.000
_cell.length_b   1.000
_cell.length_c   1.000
_cell.angle_alpha   90.00
_cell.angle_beta   90.00
_cell.angle_gamma   90.00
#
_symmetry.space_group_name_H-M   'P 1'
#
loop_
_entity.id
_entity.type
_entity.pdbx_description
1 polymer ?
#
loop_
_entity_poly.entity_id
_entity_poly.type
_entity_poly.pdbx_seq_one_letter_code
_entity_poly.pdbx_strand_id
1 'polypeptide(L)'
;MNETDKYESIIIYDDSSLGSDVKNLELRFNFDGSSKGVNIWFERYANSGEKINFVIHYEFNKKVLVKKILIYENSSKTYIEDEAQVKSYLEQYGITAKDLDSYYDEIVNQKVLKDWCSIYDSNYSPSNYGEVKIETQWENW
;
A
#
# COMPACT_ATOMS: atom_id res chain seq x y z
N MET A 1 -0.68 -23.23 -2.70
CA MET A 1 0.61 -23.91 -2.49
C MET A 1 1.42 -23.71 -3.75
N ASN A 2 2.51 -22.94 -3.68
CA ASN A 2 3.51 -22.97 -4.75
C ASN A 2 4.29 -24.30 -4.62
N GLU A 3 4.79 -24.82 -5.73
CA GLU A 3 5.36 -26.17 -5.92
C GLU A 3 6.66 -26.49 -5.12
N THR A 4 6.88 -25.85 -3.96
CA THR A 4 8.18 -25.82 -3.27
C THR A 4 8.18 -26.21 -1.79
N ASP A 5 7.11 -26.79 -1.22
CA ASP A 5 7.01 -27.12 0.23
C ASP A 5 7.33 -25.94 1.17
N LYS A 6 7.12 -24.71 0.69
CA LYS A 6 7.42 -23.47 1.41
C LYS A 6 6.16 -22.74 1.83
N TYR A 7 6.27 -22.02 2.94
CA TYR A 7 5.24 -21.13 3.46
C TYR A 7 5.56 -19.68 3.16
N GLU A 8 4.52 -18.90 2.91
CA GLU A 8 4.60 -17.45 2.78
C GLU A 8 4.30 -16.78 4.13
N SER A 9 4.99 -15.69 4.43
CA SER A 9 4.73 -14.90 5.63
C SER A 9 3.83 -13.73 5.29
N ILE A 10 2.67 -13.68 5.95
CA ILE A 10 1.67 -12.63 5.80
C ILE A 10 1.31 -12.12 7.20
N ILE A 11 1.37 -10.81 7.39
CA ILE A 11 0.93 -10.12 8.60
C ILE A 11 -0.37 -9.41 8.24
N ILE A 12 -1.44 -9.66 9.01
CA ILE A 12 -2.73 -9.03 8.83
C ILE A 12 -3.02 -8.24 10.11
N TYR A 13 -3.29 -6.94 9.97
CA TYR A 13 -3.74 -6.13 11.09
C TYR A 13 -5.21 -6.45 11.40
N ASP A 14 -5.54 -6.49 12.69
CA ASP A 14 -6.94 -6.55 13.11
C ASP A 14 -7.62 -5.22 12.75
N ASP A 15 -8.70 -5.28 11.98
CA ASP A 15 -9.48 -4.11 11.55
C ASP A 15 -9.99 -3.25 12.73
N SER A 16 -10.15 -3.84 13.92
CA SER A 16 -10.53 -3.10 15.14
C SER A 16 -9.38 -2.24 15.69
N SER A 17 -8.14 -2.53 15.29
CA SER A 17 -6.96 -1.71 15.61
C SER A 17 -6.72 -0.58 14.59
N LEU A 18 -7.54 -0.52 13.55
CA LEU A 18 -7.50 0.47 12.49
C LEU A 18 -8.62 1.51 12.68
N GLY A 19 -8.46 2.68 12.03
CA GLY A 19 -9.55 3.65 11.92
C GLY A 19 -10.78 3.05 11.22
N SER A 20 -11.95 3.66 11.40
CA SER A 20 -13.20 3.16 10.81
C SER A 20 -13.21 3.13 9.29
N ASP A 21 -12.36 3.95 8.67
CA ASP A 21 -12.19 4.16 7.24
C ASP A 21 -11.08 3.30 6.63
N VAL A 22 -10.40 2.44 7.40
CA VAL A 22 -9.37 1.54 6.89
C VAL A 22 -9.74 0.09 7.16
N LYS A 23 -9.50 -0.77 6.16
CA LYS A 23 -9.75 -2.20 6.24
C LYS A 23 -8.63 -2.99 5.56
N ASN A 24 -8.51 -4.26 5.94
CA ASN A 24 -7.72 -5.25 5.22
C ASN A 24 -6.24 -4.85 5.03
N LEU A 25 -5.63 -4.24 6.06
CA LEU A 25 -4.21 -3.91 6.02
C LEU A 25 -3.35 -5.17 6.17
N GLU A 26 -2.63 -5.51 5.10
CA GLU A 26 -1.79 -6.69 4.97
C GLU A 26 -0.36 -6.31 4.61
N LEU A 27 0.62 -6.99 5.23
CA LEU A 27 2.01 -7.03 4.79
C LEU A 27 2.35 -8.45 4.36
N ARG A 28 2.79 -8.61 3.11
CA ARG A 28 3.13 -9.90 2.52
C ARG A 28 4.60 -9.93 2.11
N PHE A 29 5.30 -10.96 2.55
CA PHE A 29 6.72 -11.15 2.29
C PHE A 29 6.94 -12.18 1.19
N ASN A 30 7.42 -11.73 0.04
CA ASN A 30 7.74 -12.56 -1.11
C ASN A 30 9.25 -12.82 -1.15
N PHE A 31 9.68 -13.99 -0.67
CA PHE A 31 11.10 -14.35 -0.65
C PHE A 31 11.56 -15.15 -1.89
N ASP A 32 10.60 -15.67 -2.65
CA ASP A 32 10.82 -16.50 -3.84
C ASP A 32 10.21 -15.86 -5.10
N GLY A 33 10.66 -16.32 -6.26
CA GLY A 33 10.18 -15.82 -7.57
C GLY A 33 10.90 -14.56 -8.07
N SER A 34 10.35 -13.94 -9.10
CA SER A 34 10.88 -12.74 -9.75
C SER A 34 10.47 -11.43 -9.06
N SER A 35 9.40 -11.44 -8.26
CA SER A 35 8.85 -10.28 -7.55
C SER A 35 9.24 -10.26 -6.06
N LYS A 36 10.52 -10.54 -5.76
CA LYS A 36 11.00 -10.61 -4.37
C LYS A 36 10.92 -9.24 -3.71
N GLY A 37 10.25 -9.19 -2.57
CA GLY A 37 9.95 -7.92 -1.93
C GLY A 37 8.94 -8.02 -0.80
N VAL A 38 8.53 -6.85 -0.32
CA VAL A 38 7.41 -6.70 0.61
C VAL A 38 6.27 -6.01 -0.12
N ASN A 39 5.08 -6.59 -0.06
CA ASN A 39 3.85 -5.92 -0.46
C ASN A 39 3.15 -5.40 0.79
N ILE A 40 2.71 -4.15 0.77
CA ILE A 40 1.75 -3.60 1.71
C ILE A 40 0.49 -3.31 0.92
N TRP A 41 -0.63 -3.89 1.35
CA TRP A 41 -1.93 -3.64 0.76
C TRP A 41 -2.90 -3.19 1.84
N PHE A 42 -3.73 -2.20 1.54
CA PHE A 42 -4.84 -1.80 2.41
C PHE A 42 -5.95 -1.12 1.62
N GLU A 43 -7.15 -1.18 2.17
CA GLU A 43 -8.31 -0.46 1.67
C GLU A 43 -8.53 0.80 2.51
N ARG A 44 -8.69 1.95 1.85
CA ARG A 44 -9.07 3.22 2.47
C ARG A 44 -10.40 3.69 1.88
N TYR A 45 -11.34 4.04 2.74
CA TYR A 45 -12.59 4.65 2.34
C TYR A 45 -12.46 6.17 2.40
N ALA A 46 -12.69 6.85 1.28
CA ALA A 46 -12.75 8.30 1.24
C ALA A 46 -13.99 8.81 1.99
N ASN A 47 -14.01 10.09 2.36
CA ASN A 47 -15.17 10.72 3.01
C ASN A 47 -16.45 10.62 2.17
N SER A 48 -16.30 10.56 0.85
CA SER A 48 -17.37 10.37 -0.12
C SER A 48 -17.89 8.92 -0.18
N GLY A 49 -17.18 7.97 0.45
CA GLY A 49 -17.57 6.56 0.59
C GLY A 49 -16.81 5.61 -0.34
N GLU A 50 -16.01 6.12 -1.27
CA GLU A 50 -15.30 5.33 -2.27
C GLU A 50 -14.15 4.55 -1.67
N LYS A 51 -14.04 3.29 -2.09
CA LYS A 51 -12.97 2.39 -1.68
C LYS A 51 -11.76 2.55 -2.59
N ILE A 52 -10.64 2.94 -2.00
CA ILE A 52 -9.33 3.10 -2.64
C ILE A 52 -8.45 1.95 -2.18
N ASN A 53 -7.85 1.20 -3.11
CA ASN A 53 -6.92 0.13 -2.77
C ASN A 53 -5.49 0.63 -2.95
N PHE A 54 -4.76 0.74 -1.85
CA PHE A 54 -3.34 1.09 -1.88
C PHE A 54 -2.52 -0.18 -2.07
N VAL A 55 -1.65 -0.17 -3.09
CA VAL A 55 -0.73 -1.27 -3.40
C VAL A 55 0.68 -0.72 -3.38
N ILE A 56 1.46 -1.12 -2.38
CA ILE A 56 2.84 -0.68 -2.20
C ILE A 56 3.75 -1.88 -2.29
N HIS A 57 4.72 -1.83 -3.20
CA HIS A 57 5.69 -2.89 -3.40
C HIS A 57 7.11 -2.37 -3.20
N TYR A 58 7.84 -2.94 -2.25
CA TYR A 58 9.27 -2.75 -2.13
C TYR A 58 10.01 -3.92 -2.76
N GLU A 59 10.72 -3.70 -3.86
CA GLU A 59 11.52 -4.71 -4.55
C GLU A 59 12.94 -4.78 -3.95
N PHE A 60 13.33 -5.94 -3.40
CA PHE A 60 14.59 -6.08 -2.66
C PHE A 60 15.84 -5.81 -3.52
N ASN A 61 15.86 -6.31 -4.75
CA ASN A 61 17.06 -6.26 -5.59
C ASN A 61 17.34 -4.86 -6.13
N LYS A 62 16.27 -4.13 -6.51
CA LYS A 62 16.40 -2.78 -7.07
C LYS A 62 16.37 -1.69 -5.99
N LYS A 63 15.96 -2.03 -4.76
CA LYS A 63 15.69 -1.08 -3.68
C LYS A 63 14.72 0.03 -4.10
N VAL A 64 13.66 -0.36 -4.82
CA VAL A 64 12.61 0.54 -5.30
C VAL A 64 11.33 0.27 -4.53
N LEU A 65 10.74 1.33 -3.99
CA LEU A 65 9.41 1.34 -3.40
C LEU A 65 8.44 1.97 -4.38
N VAL A 66 7.55 1.17 -4.96
CA VAL A 66 6.51 1.62 -5.89
C VAL A 66 5.20 1.74 -5.15
N LYS A 67 4.51 2.89 -5.26
CA LYS A 67 3.19 3.16 -4.68
C LYS A 67 2.16 3.30 -5.79
N LYS A 68 1.09 2.51 -5.73
CA LYS A 68 0.00 2.50 -6.71
C LYS A 68 -1.35 2.51 -6.03
N ILE A 69 -2.34 3.01 -6.76
CA ILE A 69 -3.76 2.94 -6.45
C ILE A 69 -4.43 2.03 -7.47
N LEU A 70 -5.28 1.13 -6.96
CA LEU A 70 -6.22 0.37 -7.76
C LEU A 70 -7.66 0.71 -7.34
N ILE A 71 -8.56 0.81 -8.30
CA ILE A 71 -9.99 0.99 -8.05
C ILE A 71 -10.70 -0.31 -8.37
N TYR A 72 -11.47 -0.85 -7.42
CA TYR A 72 -12.30 -2.02 -7.69
C TYR A 72 -13.65 -1.58 -8.25
N GLU A 73 -13.90 -1.92 -9.51
CA GLU A 73 -15.16 -1.60 -10.17
C GLU A 73 -16.18 -2.73 -9.94
N ASN A 74 -17.18 -2.46 -9.11
CA ASN A 74 -18.19 -3.46 -8.74
C ASN A 74 -19.02 -3.98 -9.92
N SER A 75 -19.28 -3.13 -10.93
CA SER A 75 -20.11 -3.48 -12.09
C SER A 75 -19.45 -4.54 -12.98
N SER A 76 -18.15 -4.41 -13.22
CA SER A 76 -17.33 -5.31 -14.02
C SER A 76 -16.61 -6.37 -13.19
N LYS A 77 -16.62 -6.24 -11.86
CA LYS A 77 -15.92 -7.09 -10.89
C LYS A 77 -14.41 -7.17 -11.15
N THR A 78 -13.83 -6.10 -11.68
CA THR A 78 -12.40 -6.02 -12.03
C THR A 78 -11.72 -4.85 -11.34
N TYR A 79 -10.38 -4.85 -11.34
CA TYR A 79 -9.59 -3.70 -10.97
C TYR A 79 -9.33 -2.80 -12.18
N ILE A 80 -9.52 -1.50 -11.99
CA ILE A 80 -9.02 -0.45 -12.86
C ILE A 80 -7.58 -0.17 -12.43
N GLU A 81 -6.63 -0.44 -13.32
CA GLU A 81 -5.20 -0.22 -13.09
C GLU A 81 -4.61 0.84 -14.04
N ASP A 82 -5.33 1.18 -15.12
CA ASP A 82 -4.90 2.23 -16.05
C ASP A 82 -4.84 3.58 -15.33
N GLU A 83 -3.69 4.25 -15.43
CA GLU A 83 -3.39 5.44 -14.64
C GLU A 83 -4.38 6.58 -14.91
N ALA A 84 -4.72 6.82 -16.19
CA ALA A 84 -5.64 7.89 -16.57
C ALA A 84 -7.05 7.61 -16.07
N GLN A 85 -7.50 6.36 -16.12
CA GLN A 85 -8.80 5.95 -15.59
C GLN A 85 -8.85 6.04 -14.06
N VAL A 86 -7.80 5.59 -13.35
CA VAL A 86 -7.72 5.72 -11.89
C VAL A 86 -7.75 7.19 -11.49
N LYS A 87 -6.94 8.04 -12.12
CA LYS A 87 -6.93 9.49 -11.86
C LYS A 87 -8.31 10.10 -12.07
N SER A 88 -8.93 9.84 -13.23
CA SER A 88 -10.26 10.36 -13.56
C SER A 88 -11.32 9.92 -12.55
N TYR A 89 -11.26 8.68 -12.07
CA TYR A 89 -12.17 8.18 -11.04
C TYR A 89 -12.01 8.96 -9.74
N LEU A 90 -10.78 9.14 -9.26
CA LEU A 90 -10.52 9.84 -8.00
C LEU A 90 -10.95 11.33 -8.07
N GLU A 91 -10.71 11.99 -9.20
CA GLU A 91 -11.14 13.38 -9.43
C GLU A 91 -12.66 13.54 -9.39
N GLN A 92 -13.43 12.57 -9.88
CA GLN A 92 -14.91 12.60 -9.83
C GLN A 92 -15.44 12.69 -8.41
N TYR A 93 -14.71 12.15 -7.44
CA TYR A 93 -15.06 12.16 -6.02
C TYR A 93 -14.28 13.21 -5.21
N GLY A 94 -13.52 14.07 -5.89
CA GLY A 94 -12.75 15.14 -5.25
C GLY A 94 -11.58 14.65 -4.42
N ILE A 95 -11.06 13.44 -4.70
CA ILE A 95 -9.89 12.88 -4.01
C ILE A 95 -8.63 13.40 -4.71
N THR A 96 -7.79 14.10 -3.97
CA THR A 96 -6.58 14.75 -4.49
C THR A 96 -5.31 13.93 -4.22
N ALA A 97 -4.22 14.21 -4.94
CA ALA A 97 -2.91 13.63 -4.65
C ALA A 97 -2.48 13.86 -3.19
N LYS A 98 -2.83 15.02 -2.62
CA LYS A 98 -2.56 15.33 -1.20
C LYS A 98 -3.33 14.43 -0.23
N ASP A 99 -4.55 14.05 -0.58
CA ASP A 99 -5.32 13.10 0.23
C ASP A 99 -4.67 11.72 0.19
N LEU A 100 -4.22 11.28 -1.00
CA LEU A 100 -3.49 10.01 -1.15
C LEU A 100 -2.17 9.99 -0.36
N ASP A 101 -1.41 11.09 -0.39
CA ASP A 101 -0.20 11.24 0.42
C ASP A 101 -0.51 11.18 1.92
N SER A 102 -1.60 11.83 2.36
CA SER A 102 -2.04 11.79 3.75
C SER A 102 -2.46 10.38 4.18
N TYR A 103 -3.20 9.65 3.33
CA TYR A 103 -3.62 8.28 3.62
C TYR A 103 -2.42 7.32 3.68
N TYR A 104 -1.45 7.50 2.77
CA TYR A 104 -0.21 6.74 2.80
C TYR A 104 0.60 7.04 4.06
N ASP A 105 0.76 8.30 4.45
CA ASP A 105 1.50 8.66 5.66
C ASP A 105 0.83 8.08 6.91
N GLU A 106 -0.50 8.24 7.05
CA GLU A 106 -1.25 7.73 8.19
C GLU A 106 -1.04 6.22 8.39
N ILE A 107 -1.15 5.44 7.30
CA ILE A 107 -1.14 3.98 7.40
C ILE A 107 0.26 3.40 7.29
N VAL A 108 1.06 3.82 6.31
CA VAL A 108 2.39 3.22 6.13
C VAL A 108 3.39 3.82 7.10
N ASN A 109 3.47 5.14 7.24
CA ASN A 109 4.47 5.76 8.11
C ASN A 109 4.06 5.71 9.58
N GLN A 110 2.89 6.26 9.89
CA GLN A 110 2.49 6.49 11.28
C GLN A 110 1.94 5.24 11.96
N LYS A 111 1.53 4.23 11.19
CA LYS A 111 1.10 2.93 11.73
C LYS A 111 2.14 1.83 11.45
N VAL A 112 2.30 1.37 10.22
CA VAL A 112 3.11 0.18 9.91
C VAL A 112 4.59 0.34 10.29
N LEU A 113 5.25 1.38 9.80
CA LEU A 113 6.69 1.58 10.06
C LEU A 113 6.95 1.98 11.51
N LYS A 114 6.01 2.69 12.14
CA LYS A 114 6.08 3.02 13.56
C LYS A 114 5.98 1.76 14.44
N ASP A 115 5.03 0.88 14.13
CA ASP A 115 4.87 -0.39 14.83
C ASP A 115 6.12 -1.26 14.63
N TRP A 116 6.69 -1.31 13.43
CA TRP A 116 7.96 -1.97 13.16
C TRP A 116 9.09 -1.45 14.06
N CYS A 117 9.26 -0.12 14.15
CA CYS A 117 10.27 0.49 15.01
C CYS A 117 10.02 0.30 16.52
N SER A 118 8.79 -0.08 16.92
CA SER A 118 8.47 -0.38 18.31
C SER A 118 8.91 -1.77 18.77
N ILE A 119 9.08 -2.70 17.82
CA ILE A 119 9.47 -4.09 18.08
C ILE A 119 10.88 -4.44 17.58
N TYR A 120 11.48 -3.56 16.78
CA TYR A 120 12.81 -3.71 16.23
C TYR A 120 13.59 -2.40 16.34
N ASP A 121 14.80 -2.46 16.92
CA ASP A 121 15.71 -1.31 17.05
C ASP A 121 16.30 -0.94 15.68
N SER A 122 15.51 -0.21 14.91
CA SER A 122 15.78 0.13 13.51
C SER A 122 16.78 1.27 13.39
N ASN A 123 17.75 1.13 12.48
CA ASN A 123 18.63 2.24 12.07
C ASN A 123 17.90 3.30 11.21
N TYR A 124 16.67 3.01 10.81
CA TYR A 124 15.81 3.83 9.95
C TYR A 124 14.52 4.20 10.69
N SER A 125 13.73 5.10 10.13
CA SER A 125 12.49 5.59 10.76
C SER A 125 11.40 5.86 9.73
N PRO A 126 10.13 6.08 10.15
CA PRO A 126 9.05 6.46 9.25
C PRO A 126 9.31 7.72 8.40
N SER A 127 10.23 8.60 8.82
CA SER A 127 10.63 9.79 8.07
C SER A 127 11.98 9.64 7.35
N ASN A 128 12.66 8.50 7.50
CA ASN A 128 13.94 8.20 6.84
C ASN A 128 14.03 6.71 6.51
N TYR A 129 13.68 6.34 5.27
CA TYR A 129 13.75 4.96 4.78
C TYR A 129 15.17 4.51 4.40
N GLY A 130 16.16 5.41 4.47
CA GLY A 130 17.51 5.15 3.95
C GLY A 130 17.60 5.28 2.43
N GLU A 131 18.53 4.54 1.84
CA GLU A 131 18.78 4.54 0.40
C GLU A 131 17.74 3.69 -0.35
N VAL A 132 16.56 4.28 -0.58
CA VAL A 132 15.44 3.67 -1.31
C VAL A 132 14.98 4.64 -2.40
N LYS A 133 14.87 4.16 -3.63
CA LYS A 133 14.20 4.91 -4.70
C LYS A 133 12.70 4.80 -4.49
N ILE A 134 12.00 5.93 -4.50
CA ILE A 134 10.54 5.97 -4.36
C ILE A 134 9.94 6.33 -5.73
N GLU A 135 8.94 5.57 -6.16
CA GLU A 135 8.15 5.84 -7.37
C GLU A 135 6.66 5.89 -6.96
N THR A 136 6.04 7.05 -7.10
CA THR A 136 4.66 7.28 -6.67
C THR A 136 3.79 7.54 -7.89
N GLN A 137 2.78 6.70 -8.13
CA GLN A 137 1.89 6.83 -9.29
C GLN A 137 1.24 8.22 -9.39
N TRP A 138 0.88 8.82 -8.25
CA TRP A 138 0.20 10.12 -8.18
C TRP A 138 1.12 11.33 -7.94
N GLU A 139 2.44 11.19 -8.12
CA GLU A 139 3.41 12.26 -7.82
C GLU A 139 3.14 13.56 -8.61
N ASN A 140 2.57 13.45 -9.80
CA ASN A 140 2.30 14.58 -10.70
C ASN A 140 0.80 14.71 -11.04
N TRP A 141 -0.08 14.19 -10.19
CA TRP A 141 -1.52 14.28 -10.42
C TRP A 141 -2.11 15.64 -10.05
#